data_AF-R7HU75-F1
#
_entry.id   AF-R7HU75-F1
#
_cell.length_a   1.000
_cell.length_b   1.000
_cell.length_c   1.000
_cell.angle_alpha   90.00
_cell.angle_beta   90.00
_cell.angle_gamma   90.00
#
_symmetry.space_group_name_H-M   'P 1'
#
loop_
_entity.id
_entity.type
_entity.pdbx_description
1 polymer ?
#
loop_
_entity_poly.entity_id
_entity_poly.type
_entity_poly.pdbx_seq_one_letter_code
_entity_poly.pdbx_strand_id
1 'polypeptide(L)' 'MNNVNLEKRLGAKIAYLRKTKRYSQEKLAEKSDISLVYIGDIERGDANPTLDKLKALANALEVEVMELFDFSF' A
#
# COMPACT_ATOMS: atom_id res chain seq x y z
N MET A 1 -5.83 -8.90 -22.68
CA MET A 1 -4.83 -9.37 -21.70
C MET A 1 -5.43 -9.23 -20.32
N ASN A 2 -5.64 -10.34 -19.62
CA ASN A 2 -6.30 -10.38 -18.33
C ASN A 2 -5.40 -9.77 -17.23
N ASN A 3 -5.42 -8.44 -17.11
CA ASN A 3 -4.91 -7.69 -15.94
C ASN A 3 -5.84 -7.91 -14.73
N VAL A 4 -6.20 -9.16 -14.44
CA VAL A 4 -7.16 -9.45 -13.39
C VAL A 4 -6.39 -9.31 -12.07
N ASN A 5 -6.47 -8.09 -11.53
CA ASN A 5 -6.14 -7.64 -10.18
C ASN A 5 -4.69 -7.22 -9.84
N LEU A 6 -4.07 -6.34 -10.62
CA LEU A 6 -2.83 -5.67 -10.16
C LEU A 6 -3.11 -4.82 -8.92
N GLU A 7 -4.22 -4.08 -8.91
CA GLU A 7 -4.64 -3.18 -7.83
C GLU A 7 -4.90 -3.96 -6.53
N LYS A 8 -5.62 -5.10 -6.60
CA LYS A 8 -5.83 -5.93 -5.40
C LYS A 8 -4.53 -6.59 -4.91
N ARG A 9 -3.61 -6.98 -5.81
CA ARG A 9 -2.32 -7.55 -5.41
C ARG A 9 -1.43 -6.52 -4.73
N LEU A 10 -1.35 -5.32 -5.30
CA LEU A 10 -0.66 -4.17 -4.72
C LEU A 10 -1.28 -3.82 -3.35
N GLY A 11 -2.60 -3.69 -3.28
CA GLY A 11 -3.32 -3.43 -2.03
C GLY A 11 -3.06 -4.47 -0.95
N ALA A 12 -3.08 -5.77 -1.33
CA ALA A 12 -2.77 -6.87 -0.42
C ALA A 12 -1.32 -6.84 0.07
N LYS A 13 -0.33 -6.54 -0.80
CA LYS A 13 1.08 -6.40 -0.40
C LYS A 13 1.28 -5.23 0.56
N ILE A 14 0.65 -4.08 0.29
CA ILE A 14 0.70 -2.92 1.19
C ILE A 14 0.08 -3.28 2.56
N ALA A 15 -1.07 -3.95 2.58
CA ALA A 15 -1.70 -4.40 3.81
C ALA A 15 -0.84 -5.41 4.57
N TYR A 16 -0.16 -6.32 3.86
CA TYR A 16 0.79 -7.27 4.44
C TYR A 16 1.95 -6.54 5.12
N LEU A 17 2.64 -5.66 4.39
CA LEU A 17 3.77 -4.86 4.92
C LEU A 17 3.36 -3.99 6.11
N ARG A 18 2.16 -3.39 6.05
CA ARG A 18 1.61 -2.63 7.18
C ARG A 18 1.45 -3.50 8.43
N LYS A 19 0.90 -4.71 8.26
CA LYS A 19 0.68 -5.65 9.37
C LYS A 19 1.99 -6.20 9.93
N THR A 20 3.01 -6.44 9.11
CA THR A 20 4.34 -6.88 9.60
C THR A 20 5.01 -5.79 10.44
N LYS A 21 4.79 -4.51 10.11
CA LYS A 21 5.18 -3.35 10.94
C LYS A 21 4.26 -3.12 12.15
N ARG A 22 3.20 -3.92 12.34
CA ARG A 22 2.19 -3.79 13.40
C ARG A 22 1.45 -2.44 13.38
N TYR A 23 1.28 -1.85 12.20
CA TYR A 23 0.56 -0.59 12.04
C TYR A 23 -0.94 -0.83 11.81
N SER A 24 -1.78 0.00 12.44
CA SER A 24 -3.18 0.16 12.00
C SER A 24 -3.22 0.97 10.70
N GLN A 25 -4.38 1.00 10.02
CA GLN A 25 -4.53 1.84 8.82
C GLN A 25 -4.37 3.33 9.17
N GLU A 26 -4.86 3.75 10.34
CA GLU A 26 -4.68 5.10 10.89
C GLU A 26 -3.20 5.41 11.10
N LYS A 27 -2.42 4.45 11.61
CA LYS A 27 -0.99 4.66 11.81
C LYS A 27 -0.23 4.80 10.50
N LEU A 28 -0.59 4.03 9.47
CA LEU A 28 0.00 4.17 8.14
C LEU A 28 -0.42 5.50 7.49
N ALA A 29 -1.68 5.89 7.63
CA ALA A 29 -2.21 7.18 7.16
C ALA A 29 -1.41 8.36 7.74
N GLU A 30 -1.23 8.37 9.07
CA GLU A 30 -0.42 9.38 9.78
C GLU A 30 1.03 9.43 9.25
N LYS A 31 1.67 8.26 9.08
CA LYS A 31 3.07 8.18 8.66
C LYS A 31 3.31 8.55 7.19
N SER A 32 2.33 8.30 6.33
CA SER A 32 2.46 8.52 4.87
C SER A 32 1.87 9.86 4.42
N ASP A 33 1.22 10.62 5.31
CA ASP A 33 0.43 11.81 4.96
C ASP A 33 -0.61 11.48 3.86
N ILE A 34 -1.35 10.40 4.10
CA ILE A 34 -2.41 9.89 3.24
C ILE A 34 -3.66 9.73 4.09
N SER A 35 -4.83 10.09 3.57
CA SER A 35 -6.07 9.93 4.34
C SER A 35 -6.34 8.46 4.66
N LEU A 36 -6.88 8.21 5.86
CA LEU A 36 -7.28 6.87 6.31
C LEU A 36 -8.19 6.16 5.28
N VAL A 37 -9.16 6.90 4.74
CA VAL A 37 -10.11 6.38 3.74
C VAL A 37 -9.35 5.89 2.51
N TYR A 38 -8.41 6.69 2.00
CA TYR A 38 -7.64 6.34 0.82
C TYR A 38 -6.65 5.19 1.07
N ILE A 39 -6.06 5.08 2.27
CA ILE A 39 -5.31 3.87 2.67
C ILE A 39 -6.22 2.64 2.58
N GLY A 40 -7.43 2.72 3.11
CA GLY A 40 -8.42 1.65 3.03
C GLY A 40 -8.78 1.28 1.58
N ASP A 41 -9.00 2.28 0.72
CA ASP A 41 -9.29 2.08 -0.70
C ASP A 41 -8.11 1.44 -1.44
N ILE A 42 -6.86 1.87 -1.18
CA ILE A 42 -5.65 1.27 -1.75
C ILE A 42 -5.52 -0.18 -1.33
N GLU A 43 -5.68 -0.50 -0.04
CA GLU A 43 -5.54 -1.87 0.46
C GLU A 43 -6.62 -2.80 -0.08
N ARG A 44 -7.82 -2.26 -0.31
CA ARG A 44 -8.88 -2.97 -1.01
C ARG A 44 -8.67 -2.96 -2.52
N GLY A 45 -7.67 -2.31 -3.11
CA GLY A 45 -7.51 -2.23 -4.57
C GLY A 45 -8.63 -1.48 -5.29
N ASP A 46 -9.33 -0.60 -4.59
CA ASP A 46 -10.40 0.27 -5.12
C ASP A 46 -9.86 1.68 -5.49
N ALA A 47 -8.55 1.91 -5.29
CA ALA A 47 -7.85 3.14 -5.65
C ALA A 47 -6.62 2.88 -6.53
N ASN A 48 -6.28 3.88 -7.35
CA ASN A 48 -5.06 3.91 -8.15
C ASN A 48 -4.11 4.99 -7.59
N PRO A 49 -3.18 4.64 -6.68
CA PRO A 49 -2.25 5.61 -6.09
C PRO A 49 -1.27 6.15 -7.13
N THR A 50 -0.98 7.45 -7.05
CA THR A 50 0.09 8.06 -7.87
C THR A 50 1.46 7.56 -7.43
N LEU A 51 2.48 7.75 -8.28
CA LEU A 51 3.85 7.39 -7.94
C LEU A 51 4.35 8.06 -6.65
N ASP A 52 3.97 9.31 -6.39
CA ASP A 52 4.35 10.01 -5.16
C ASP A 52 3.69 9.41 -3.93
N LYS A 53 2.44 8.94 -4.06
CA LYS A 53 1.76 8.22 -2.97
C LYS A 53 2.38 6.85 -2.73
N LEU A 54 2.82 6.15 -3.78
CA LEU A 54 3.58 4.90 -3.64
C LEU A 54 4.92 5.11 -2.94
N LYS A 55 5.65 6.19 -3.28
CA LYS A 55 6.88 6.57 -2.57
C LYS A 55 6.61 6.89 -1.10
N ALA A 56 5.56 7.67 -0.80
CA ALA A 56 5.18 7.99 0.56
C ALA A 56 4.84 6.74 1.39
N LEU A 57 4.13 5.79 0.79
CA LEU A 57 3.82 4.49 1.41
C LEU A 57 5.07 3.65 1.66
N ALA A 58 5.96 3.53 0.66
CA ALA A 58 7.21 2.80 0.81
C ALA A 58 8.09 3.38 1.93
N ASN A 59 8.22 4.72 1.97
CA ASN A 59 8.93 5.42 3.03
C ASN A 59 8.29 5.18 4.41
N ALA A 60 6.96 5.29 4.51
CA ALA A 60 6.23 5.06 5.77
C ALA A 60 6.31 3.61 6.26
N LEU A 61 6.45 2.66 5.33
CA LEU A 61 6.63 1.23 5.60
C LEU A 61 8.11 0.83 5.70
N GLU A 62 9.04 1.76 5.57
CA GLU A 62 10.50 1.54 5.63
C GLU A 62 10.96 0.40 4.69
N VAL A 63 10.50 0.44 3.44
CA VAL A 63 10.87 -0.50 2.37
C VAL A 63 11.20 0.27 1.08
N GLU A 64 11.88 -0.39 0.15
CA GLU A 64 12.05 0.12 -1.21
C GLU A 64 10.72 0.09 -1.97
N VAL A 65 10.50 1.02 -2.91
CA VAL A 65 9.23 1.09 -3.68
C VAL A 65 8.97 -0.20 -4.46
N MET A 66 10.02 -0.87 -4.95
CA MET A 66 9.90 -2.16 -5.65
C MET A 66 9.32 -3.27 -4.78
N GLU A 67 9.52 -3.22 -3.46
CA GLU A 67 8.96 -4.19 -2.51
C GLU A 67 7.43 -4.10 -2.45
N LEU A 68 6.81 -2.98 -2.83
CA LEU A 68 5.35 -2.88 -2.93
C LEU A 68 4.77 -3.78 -4.04
N PHE A 69 5.61 -4.20 -5.00
CA PHE A 69 5.24 -5.01 -6.15
C PHE A 69 5.82 -6.43 -6.10
N ASP A 70 6.58 -6.77 -5.06
CA ASP A 70 6.99 -8.15 -4.83
C ASP A 70 5.81 -8.94 -4.24
N PHE A 71 5.18 -9.75 -5.09
CA PHE A 71 3.99 -10.51 -4.74
C PHE A 71 4.28 -11.93 -4.23
N SER A 72 5.51 -12.22 -3.81
CA SER A 72 5.95 -13.53 -3.29
C SER A 72 5.93 -13.64 -1.75
N PHE A 73 4.84 -13.17 -1.11
CA PHE A 73 4.71 -13.02 0.36
C PHE A 73 3.71 -13.96 1.02
#